data_AF-A0A920QFI7-F1
#
_entry.id   AF-A0A920QFI7-F1
#
_cell.length_a   1.000
_cell.length_b   1.000
_cell.length_c   1.000
_cell.angle_alpha   90.00
_cell.angle_beta   90.00
_cell.angle_gamma   90.00
#
_symmetry.space_group_name_H-M   'P 1'
#
loop_
_entity.id
_entity.type
_entity.pdbx_description
1 polymer ?
#
loop_
_entity_poly.entity_id
_entity_poly.type
_entity_poly.pdbx_seq_one_letter_code
_entity_poly.pdbx_strand_id
1 'polypeptide(L)'
;MMPRRISNPDAPVVEHCIRVSKESQPYWCAPVLFSRTPQYDPNVGGTFFRYLEFRLMAIDRESAKAILKDGQPILLKPDAVDGFYEQIGRNTDYIIHPEETLANNFVHLMSGKKGLKNPEIPAQIEKLLLAE
;
A
#
# COMPACT_ATOMS: atom_id res chain seq x y z
N MET A 1 4.95 17.33 -10.89
CA MET A 1 5.48 16.34 -9.92
C MET A 1 5.01 16.79 -8.54
N MET A 2 4.42 15.92 -7.71
CA MET A 2 4.06 16.30 -6.34
C MET A 2 5.36 16.58 -5.57
N PRO A 3 5.65 17.84 -5.17
CA PRO A 3 6.78 18.08 -4.28
C PRO A 3 6.51 17.29 -3.01
N ARG A 4 7.43 16.39 -2.64
CA ARG A 4 7.37 15.44 -1.51
C ARG A 4 6.85 14.02 -1.79
N ARG A 5 6.64 13.60 -3.05
CA ARG A 5 6.43 12.16 -3.34
C ARG A 5 7.70 11.38 -2.98
N ILE A 6 7.54 10.27 -2.26
CA ILE A 6 8.59 9.32 -1.93
C ILE A 6 8.23 8.00 -2.63
N SER A 7 9.21 7.33 -3.24
CA SER A 7 9.05 6.01 -3.84
C SER A 7 9.94 5.00 -3.13
N ASN A 8 9.54 3.73 -3.12
CA ASN A 8 10.43 2.64 -2.75
C ASN A 8 11.61 2.61 -3.75
N PRO A 9 12.87 2.65 -3.31
CA PRO A 9 14.00 2.47 -4.22
C PRO A 9 13.99 1.11 -4.94
N ASP A 10 13.44 0.06 -4.31
CA ASP A 10 13.35 -1.29 -4.88
C ASP A 10 12.14 -1.47 -5.82
N ALA A 11 11.13 -0.61 -5.69
CA ALA A 11 9.94 -0.56 -6.54
C ALA A 11 9.58 0.90 -6.88
N PRO A 12 10.38 1.57 -7.74
CA PRO A 12 10.25 3.02 -7.97
C PRO A 12 9.05 3.41 -8.84
N VAL A 13 8.47 2.44 -9.54
CA VAL A 13 7.30 2.62 -10.42
C VAL A 13 6.07 2.04 -9.73
N VAL A 14 4.95 2.77 -9.79
CA VAL A 14 3.67 2.28 -9.28
C VAL A 14 2.92 1.60 -10.42
N GLU A 15 2.99 0.27 -10.47
CA GLU A 15 2.35 -0.55 -11.52
C GLU A 15 1.11 -1.31 -11.02
N HIS A 16 0.81 -1.20 -9.73
CA HIS A 16 -0.32 -1.88 -9.09
C HIS A 16 -1.36 -0.88 -8.58
N CYS A 17 -2.62 -1.27 -8.70
CA CYS A 17 -3.73 -0.58 -8.09
C CYS A 17 -4.65 -1.58 -7.40
N ILE A 18 -5.39 -1.09 -6.41
CA ILE A 18 -6.33 -1.86 -5.61
C ILE A 18 -7.73 -1.28 -5.78
N ARG A 19 -8.75 -2.15 -5.74
CA ARG A 19 -10.15 -1.71 -5.76
C ARG A 19 -10.69 -1.64 -4.35
N VAL A 20 -11.12 -0.48 -3.89
CA VAL A 20 -11.67 -0.28 -2.54
C VAL A 20 -13.01 0.44 -2.63
N SER A 21 -13.77 0.43 -1.53
CA SER A 21 -15.02 1.17 -1.42
C SER A 21 -14.98 2.13 -0.24
N LYS A 22 -15.55 3.32 -0.40
CA LYS A 22 -15.81 4.24 0.71
C LYS A 22 -17.25 4.70 0.63
N GLU A 23 -18.02 4.52 1.70
CA GLU A 23 -19.45 4.89 1.74
C GLU A 23 -20.21 4.28 0.54
N SER A 24 -19.96 2.99 0.26
CA SER A 24 -20.50 2.24 -0.87
C SER A 24 -20.08 2.72 -2.28
N GLN A 25 -19.27 3.77 -2.40
CA GLN A 25 -18.71 4.22 -3.67
C GLN A 25 -17.40 3.48 -3.98
N PRO A 26 -17.29 2.81 -5.14
CA PRO A 26 -16.07 2.11 -5.53
C PRO A 26 -15.01 3.07 -6.10
N TYR A 27 -13.75 2.78 -5.80
CA TYR A 27 -12.56 3.47 -6.32
C TYR A 27 -11.50 2.47 -6.75
N TRP A 28 -10.84 2.76 -7.87
CA TRP A 28 -9.50 2.23 -8.14
C TRP A 28 -8.48 3.15 -7.49
N CYS A 29 -7.54 2.60 -6.75
CA CYS A 29 -6.56 3.37 -6.00
C CYS A 29 -5.14 2.89 -6.23
N ALA A 30 -4.22 3.83 -6.39
CA ALA A 30 -2.78 3.58 -6.35
C ALA A 30 -2.23 3.91 -4.95
N PRO A 31 -1.31 3.10 -4.40
CA PRO A 31 -0.59 3.44 -3.18
C PRO A 31 0.32 4.65 -3.43
N VAL A 32 0.28 5.64 -2.56
CA VAL A 32 1.19 6.79 -2.59
C VAL A 32 1.78 7.06 -1.21
N LEU A 33 3.07 7.39 -1.21
CA LEU A 33 3.83 7.77 -0.03
C LEU A 33 4.37 9.19 -0.21
N PHE A 34 4.19 10.04 0.80
CA PHE A 34 4.72 11.40 0.77
C PHE A 34 5.11 11.90 2.15
N SER A 35 5.96 12.93 2.20
CA SER A 35 6.32 13.55 3.48
C SER A 35 5.17 14.38 4.05
N ARG A 36 4.87 14.19 5.35
CA ARG A 36 3.93 15.00 6.14
C ARG A 36 4.43 16.44 6.28
N THR A 37 5.73 16.62 6.42
CA THR A 37 6.36 17.93 6.64
C THR A 37 7.16 18.35 5.40
N PRO A 38 7.30 19.66 5.15
CA PRO A 38 8.12 20.15 4.04
C PRO A 38 9.62 19.97 4.28
N GLN A 39 10.04 19.95 5.56
CA GLN A 39 11.44 19.85 5.97
C GLN A 39 11.54 18.92 7.18
N TYR A 40 12.73 18.36 7.40
CA TYR A 40 13.04 17.60 8.61
C TYR A 40 12.99 18.53 9.84
N ASP A 41 12.38 18.07 10.93
CA ASP A 41 12.31 18.80 12.19
C ASP A 41 12.94 17.94 13.30
N PRO A 42 14.15 18.26 13.79
CA PRO A 42 14.81 17.47 14.82
C PRO A 42 13.98 17.34 16.11
N ASN A 43 13.04 18.27 16.36
CA ASN A 43 12.17 18.22 17.54
C ASN A 43 11.06 17.18 17.42
N VAL A 44 10.63 16.83 16.20
CA VAL A 44 9.70 15.70 16.01
C VAL A 44 10.37 14.40 16.42
N GLY A 45 11.67 14.24 16.07
CA GLY A 45 12.50 13.09 16.44
C GLY A 45 11.92 11.72 16.04
N GLY A 46 12.49 10.65 16.59
CA GLY A 46 12.00 9.28 16.39
C GLY A 46 12.33 8.67 15.03
N THR A 47 11.51 7.71 14.59
CA THR A 47 11.77 6.93 13.38
C THR A 47 11.41 7.69 12.10
N PHE A 48 12.09 7.34 11.00
CA PHE A 48 11.81 7.88 9.66
C PHE A 48 10.32 7.84 9.29
N PHE A 49 9.60 6.78 9.64
CA PHE A 49 8.17 6.60 9.35
C PHE A 49 7.26 7.67 9.96
N ARG A 50 7.71 8.38 11.00
CA ARG A 50 6.95 9.51 11.57
C ARG A 50 6.78 10.68 10.59
N TYR A 51 7.64 10.76 9.58
CA TYR A 51 7.54 11.77 8.54
C TYR A 51 6.73 11.30 7.32
N LEU A 52 6.42 10.01 7.21
CA LEU A 52 5.83 9.42 6.01
C LEU A 52 4.32 9.24 6.11
N GLU A 53 3.59 9.78 5.16
CA GLU A 53 2.15 9.60 5.01
C GLU A 53 1.84 8.63 3.89
N PHE A 54 1.23 7.49 4.23
CA PHE A 54 0.70 6.54 3.27
C PHE A 54 -0.78 6.83 2.99
N ARG A 55 -1.16 6.83 1.71
CA ARG A 55 -2.53 6.99 1.23
C ARG A 55 -2.82 6.12 0.02
N LEU A 56 -4.11 5.86 -0.17
CA LEU A 56 -4.68 5.29 -1.38
C LEU A 56 -5.22 6.45 -2.22
N MET A 57 -4.52 6.80 -3.29
CA MET A 57 -4.94 7.86 -4.19
C MET A 57 -5.90 7.29 -5.22
N ALA A 58 -7.12 7.82 -5.31
CA ALA A 58 -8.07 7.41 -6.34
C ALA A 58 -7.53 7.80 -7.73
N ILE A 59 -7.60 6.85 -8.66
CA ILE A 59 -7.12 7.01 -10.03
C ILE A 59 -8.20 6.55 -11.03
N ASP A 60 -8.17 7.15 -12.21
CA ASP A 60 -8.74 6.54 -13.38
C ASP A 60 -7.85 5.36 -13.81
N ARG A 61 -8.43 4.17 -13.94
CA ARG A 61 -7.65 2.93 -14.16
C ARG A 61 -7.00 2.90 -15.55
N GLU A 62 -7.64 3.47 -16.56
CA GLU A 62 -7.15 3.41 -17.94
C GLU A 62 -6.02 4.41 -18.19
N SER A 63 -6.19 5.65 -17.74
CA SER A 63 -5.20 6.71 -17.92
C SER A 63 -4.15 6.80 -16.81
N ALA A 64 -4.33 6.06 -15.71
CA ALA A 64 -3.54 6.13 -14.48
C ALA A 64 -3.45 7.53 -13.85
N LYS A 65 -4.35 8.45 -14.24
CA LYS A 65 -4.39 9.82 -13.70
C LYS A 65 -5.18 9.86 -12.40
N ALA A 66 -4.75 10.73 -11.47
CA ALA A 66 -5.48 10.97 -10.23
C ALA A 66 -6.87 11.54 -10.51
N ILE A 67 -7.88 11.01 -9.81
CA ILE A 67 -9.22 11.60 -9.78
C ILE A 67 -9.18 12.80 -8.83
N LEU A 68 -9.61 13.95 -9.33
CA LEU A 68 -9.62 15.20 -8.57
C LEU A 68 -11.04 15.52 -8.08
N LYS A 69 -11.14 15.97 -6.84
CA LYS A 69 -12.32 16.61 -6.25
C LYS A 69 -11.90 17.99 -5.76
N ASP A 70 -12.60 19.04 -6.22
CA ASP A 70 -12.28 20.44 -5.90
C ASP A 70 -10.81 20.80 -6.22
N GLY A 71 -10.29 20.25 -7.33
CA GLY A 71 -8.92 20.46 -7.79
C GLY A 71 -7.84 19.69 -7.01
N GLN A 72 -8.21 18.87 -6.03
CA GLN A 72 -7.28 18.08 -5.22
C GLN A 72 -7.48 16.57 -5.43
N PRO A 73 -6.41 15.75 -5.42
CA PRO A 73 -6.53 14.29 -5.48
C PRO A 73 -7.34 13.74 -4.31
N ILE A 74 -8.18 12.76 -4.58
CA ILE A 74 -8.87 12.01 -3.53
C ILE A 74 -7.87 11.05 -2.88
N LEU A 75 -7.51 11.31 -1.62
CA LEU A 75 -6.57 10.51 -0.83
C LEU A 75 -7.30 9.81 0.31
N LEU A 76 -7.42 8.50 0.24
CA LEU A 76 -8.10 7.67 1.23
C LEU A 76 -7.08 7.02 2.17
N LYS A 77 -7.48 6.81 3.43
CA LYS A 77 -6.68 6.01 4.36
C LYS A 77 -7.08 4.53 4.25
N PRO A 78 -6.13 3.59 4.37
CA PRO A 78 -6.43 2.16 4.36
C PRO A 78 -7.46 1.70 5.39
N ASP A 79 -7.50 2.35 6.56
CA ASP A 79 -8.42 2.06 7.67
C ASP A 79 -9.80 2.72 7.52
N ALA A 80 -9.98 3.57 6.50
CA ALA A 80 -11.21 4.31 6.24
C ALA A 80 -11.91 3.86 4.96
N VAL A 81 -11.55 2.69 4.43
CA VAL A 81 -12.12 2.09 3.23
C VAL A 81 -12.39 0.61 3.46
N ASP A 82 -13.41 0.10 2.79
CA ASP A 82 -13.71 -1.33 2.73
C ASP A 82 -12.92 -1.99 1.59
N GLY A 83 -12.60 -3.27 1.77
CA GLY A 83 -11.98 -4.12 0.75
C GLY A 83 -10.45 -4.08 0.73
N PHE A 84 -9.81 -3.17 1.46
CA PHE A 84 -8.35 -3.07 1.45
C PHE A 84 -7.68 -4.29 2.08
N TYR A 85 -7.96 -4.56 3.35
CA TYR A 85 -7.34 -5.68 4.07
C TYR A 85 -7.92 -7.05 3.68
N GLU A 86 -9.09 -7.08 3.03
CA GLU A 86 -9.66 -8.28 2.43
C GLU A 86 -8.81 -8.75 1.24
N GLN A 87 -8.14 -7.83 0.53
CA GLN A 87 -7.28 -8.16 -0.60
C GLN A 87 -5.82 -8.42 -0.18
N ILE A 88 -5.28 -7.62 0.76
CA ILE A 88 -3.86 -7.73 1.13
C ILE A 88 -3.60 -8.63 2.35
N GLY A 89 -4.65 -8.98 3.10
CA GLY A 89 -4.55 -9.68 4.37
C GLY A 89 -3.99 -8.83 5.50
N ARG A 90 -3.69 -9.48 6.64
CA ARG A 90 -3.25 -8.83 7.89
C ARG A 90 -2.01 -9.52 8.50
N ASN A 91 -1.18 -10.14 7.66
CA ASN A 91 0.02 -10.86 8.12
C ASN A 91 1.19 -9.93 8.47
N THR A 92 1.18 -8.69 7.96
CA THR A 92 2.20 -7.68 8.20
C THR A 92 1.58 -6.30 8.30
N ASP A 93 2.22 -5.42 9.09
CA ASP A 93 1.88 -4.00 9.16
C ASP A 93 2.69 -3.18 8.14
N TYR A 94 3.61 -3.81 7.41
CA TYR A 94 4.45 -3.15 6.41
C TYR A 94 3.74 -3.03 5.05
N ILE A 95 2.65 -2.26 5.05
CA ILE A 95 1.66 -2.17 3.96
C ILE A 95 1.90 -1.01 2.99
N ILE A 96 3.01 -0.30 3.13
CA ILE A 96 3.25 0.96 2.39
C ILE A 96 3.44 0.75 0.88
N HIS A 97 3.89 -0.44 0.49
CA HIS A 97 4.08 -0.85 -0.89
C HIS A 97 3.58 -2.30 -1.05
N PRO A 98 2.92 -2.63 -2.17
CA PRO A 98 2.42 -3.97 -2.41
C PRO A 98 3.56 -5.01 -2.53
N GLU A 99 4.70 -4.61 -3.09
CA GLU A 99 5.89 -5.45 -3.23
C GLU A 99 6.42 -5.88 -1.86
N GLU A 100 6.49 -4.94 -0.91
CA GLU A 100 6.91 -5.22 0.48
C GLU A 100 5.91 -6.12 1.21
N THR A 101 4.61 -5.88 1.00
CA THR A 101 3.55 -6.71 1.59
C THR A 101 3.65 -8.14 1.09
N LEU A 102 3.89 -8.32 -0.21
CA LEU A 102 4.08 -9.64 -0.82
C LEU A 102 5.38 -10.29 -0.35
N ALA A 103 6.48 -9.54 -0.34
CA ALA A 103 7.79 -10.03 0.11
C ALA A 103 7.72 -10.53 1.56
N ASN A 104 7.00 -9.85 2.44
CA ASN A 104 6.86 -10.29 3.83
C ASN A 104 6.07 -11.60 3.96
N ASN A 105 5.02 -11.78 3.15
CA ASN A 105 4.31 -13.07 3.04
C ASN A 105 5.21 -14.18 2.47
N PHE A 106 6.06 -13.86 1.49
CA PHE A 106 7.05 -14.80 0.97
C PHE A 106 8.08 -15.21 2.05
N VAL A 107 8.57 -14.26 2.87
CA VAL A 107 9.44 -14.59 4.01
C VAL A 107 8.72 -15.50 5.01
N HIS A 108 7.42 -15.27 5.27
CA HIS A 108 6.64 -16.13 6.16
C HIS A 108 6.51 -17.57 5.62
N LEU A 109 6.33 -17.74 4.31
CA LEU A 109 6.39 -19.04 3.65
C LEU A 109 7.75 -19.71 3.88
N MET A 110 8.84 -19.05 3.50
CA MET A 110 10.19 -19.62 3.55
C MET A 110 10.66 -19.97 4.96
N SER A 111 10.22 -19.21 5.96
CA SER A 111 10.53 -19.47 7.37
C SER A 111 9.57 -20.47 8.04
N GLY A 112 8.53 -20.92 7.33
CA GLY A 112 7.51 -21.82 7.88
C GLY A 112 6.72 -21.22 9.04
N LYS A 113 6.57 -19.88 9.08
CA LYS A 113 5.94 -19.14 10.18
C LYS A 113 4.52 -19.65 10.44
N LYS A 114 4.23 -19.95 11.71
CA LYS A 114 2.91 -20.43 12.17
C LYS A 114 2.11 -19.30 12.83
N GLY A 115 0.80 -19.50 12.98
CA GLY A 115 -0.10 -18.54 13.66
C GLY A 115 -0.33 -17.25 12.89
N LEU A 116 -0.20 -17.27 11.56
CA LEU A 116 -0.53 -16.14 10.69
C LEU A 116 -2.03 -15.85 10.73
N LYS A 117 -2.41 -14.56 10.59
CA LYS A 117 -3.82 -14.17 10.52
C LYS A 117 -4.47 -14.63 9.22
N ASN A 118 -3.70 -14.66 8.14
CA ASN A 118 -4.09 -15.04 6.79
C ASN A 118 -3.12 -16.10 6.24
N PRO A 119 -3.09 -17.33 6.79
CA PRO A 119 -2.18 -18.38 6.35
C PRO A 119 -2.41 -18.80 4.89
N GLU A 120 -3.60 -18.54 4.35
CA GLU A 120 -3.95 -18.80 2.96
C GLU A 120 -3.11 -17.98 1.96
N ILE A 121 -2.62 -16.79 2.34
CA ILE A 121 -1.84 -15.95 1.42
C ILE A 121 -0.48 -16.59 1.10
N PRO A 122 0.38 -16.92 2.09
CA PRO A 122 1.61 -17.67 1.81
C PRO A 122 1.38 -19.02 1.12
N ALA A 123 0.30 -19.73 1.45
CA ALA A 123 -0.04 -20.99 0.78
C ALA A 123 -0.37 -20.82 -0.71
N GLN A 124 -1.04 -19.72 -1.08
CA GLN A 124 -1.28 -19.39 -2.49
C GLN A 124 0.03 -19.04 -3.22
N ILE A 125 0.93 -18.32 -2.56
CA ILE A 125 2.27 -18.04 -3.11
C ILE A 125 3.02 -19.35 -3.37
N GLU A 126 3.04 -20.28 -2.42
CA GLU A 126 3.66 -21.60 -2.58
C GLU A 126 3.10 -22.36 -3.79
N LYS A 127 1.77 -22.39 -3.91
CA LYS A 127 1.10 -23.04 -5.03
C LYS A 127 1.50 -22.44 -6.38
N LEU A 128 1.63 -21.11 -6.47
CA LEU A 128 2.04 -20.42 -7.70
C LEU A 128 3.50 -20.69 -8.06
N LEU A 129 4.39 -20.80 -7.05
CA LEU A 129 5.81 -21.09 -7.27
C LEU A 129 6.07 -22.53 -7.72
N LEU A 130 5.18 -23.46 -7.36
CA LEU A 130 5.25 -24.88 -7.72
C LEU A 130 4.40 -25.23 -8.95
N ALA A 131 3.69 -24.26 -9.53
CA ALA A 131 2.95 -24.47 -10.76
C ALA A 131 3.91 -24.52 -11.95
N GLU A 132 3.85 -25.59 -12.73
CA GLU A 132 4.58 -25.75 -14.00
C GLU A 132 4.00 -24.87 -15.12
#